data_AF-A0A7X6UYV2-F1
#
_entry.id   AF-A0A7X6UYV2-F1
#
_cell.length_a   1.000
_cell.length_b   1.000
_cell.length_c   1.000
_cell.angle_alpha   90.00
_cell.angle_beta   90.00
_cell.angle_gamma   90.00
#
_symmetry.space_group_name_H-M   'P 1'
#
loop_
_entity.id
_entity.type
_entity.pdbx_description
1 polymer ?
#
loop_
_entity_poly.entity_id
_entity_poly.type
_entity_poly.pdbx_seq_one_letter_code
_entity_poly.pdbx_strand_id
1 'polypeptide(L)' 'MIGVIVKQNEPYERALKRFTKSCEKNGIISDVKRNQRFEKPSEIKKRMVTAARRKRLKEIADQNRKRLY' A
#
# COMPACT_ATOMS: atom_id res chain seq x y z
N MET A 1 -16.00 4.32 6.04
CA MET A 1 -15.67 5.14 7.23
C MET A 1 -14.72 4.32 8.10
N ILE A 2 -13.53 4.83 8.39
CA ILE A 2 -12.51 4.10 9.17
C ILE A 2 -12.65 4.55 10.62
N GLY A 3 -13.17 3.64 11.44
CA GLY A 3 -13.28 3.81 12.88
C GLY A 3 -12.91 2.50 13.57
N VAL A 4 -12.13 2.59 14.64
CA VAL A 4 -11.84 1.44 15.50
C VAL A 4 -12.61 1.63 16.80
N ILE A 5 -13.48 0.69 17.13
CA ILE A 5 -14.17 0.67 18.41
C ILE A 5 -13.19 0.17 19.47
N VAL A 6 -12.98 0.96 20.52
CA VAL A 6 -12.11 0.60 21.65
C VAL A 6 -12.83 -0.42 22.51
N LYS A 7 -12.15 -1.54 22.84
CA LYS A 7 -12.70 -2.56 23.74
C LYS A 7 -12.41 -2.18 25.19
N GLN A 8 -13.30 -2.54 26.12
CA GLN A 8 -13.21 -2.15 27.54
C GLN A 8 -11.90 -2.56 28.24
N ASN A 9 -11.27 -3.67 27.86
CA ASN A 9 -10.02 -4.16 28.46
C ASN A 9 -8.78 -3.93 27.58
N GLU A 10 -8.79 -2.92 26.71
CA GLU A 10 -7.67 -2.65 25.82
C GLU A 10 -6.90 -1.39 26.21
N PRO A 11 -5.56 -1.45 26.34
CA PRO A 11 -4.76 -0.26 26.56
C PRO A 11 -4.78 0.65 25.32
N TYR A 12 -4.79 1.97 25.55
CA TYR A 12 -4.88 3.00 24.52
C TYR A 12 -3.92 2.79 23.33
N GLU A 13 -2.66 2.47 23.62
CA GLU A 13 -1.63 2.27 22.59
C GLU A 13 -1.97 1.15 21.61
N ARG A 14 -2.66 0.10 22.08
CA ARG A 14 -3.04 -1.04 21.25
C ARG A 14 -4.19 -0.67 20.32
N ALA A 15 -5.16 0.10 20.80
CA ALA A 15 -6.22 0.65 19.98
C ALA A 15 -5.67 1.60 18.90
N LEU A 16 -4.72 2.47 19.27
CA LEU A 16 -4.04 3.38 18.34
C LEU A 16 -3.28 2.61 17.24
N LYS A 17 -2.52 1.58 17.59
CA LYS A 17 -1.81 0.73 16.61
C LYS A 17 -2.77 0.05 15.63
N ARG A 18 -3.95 -0.38 16.08
CA ARG A 18 -4.96 -0.93 15.15
C ARG A 18 -5.54 0.12 14.23
N PHE A 19 -5.76 1.33 14.75
CA PHE A 19 -6.25 2.45 13.95
C PHE A 19 -5.24 2.85 12.87
N THR A 20 -3.96 3.03 13.21
CA THR A 20 -2.90 3.34 12.23
C THR A 20 -2.79 2.24 11.18
N LYS A 21 -2.78 0.97 11.59
CA LYS A 21 -2.76 -0.18 10.66
C LYS A 21 -4.01 -0.23 9.77
N SER A 22 -5.18 0.17 10.28
CA SER A 22 -6.40 0.28 9.49
C SER A 22 -6.28 1.39 8.44
N CYS A 23 -5.75 2.56 8.80
CA CYS A 23 -5.49 3.65 7.87
C CYS A 23 -4.47 3.26 6.77
N GLU A 24 -3.42 2.53 7.14
CA GLU A 24 -2.42 2.00 6.21
C GLU A 24 -3.03 0.95 5.28
N LYS A 25 -3.80 0.00 5.82
CA LYS A 25 -4.46 -1.06 5.04
C LYS A 25 -5.43 -0.49 4.02
N ASN A 26 -6.18 0.55 4.39
CA ASN A 26 -7.10 1.23 3.50
C ASN A 26 -6.40 2.18 2.52
N GLY A 27 -5.09 2.38 2.64
CA GLY A 27 -4.33 3.16 1.67
C GLY A 27 -4.61 4.67 1.68
N ILE A 28 -5.26 5.21 2.72
CA ILE A 28 -5.62 6.64 2.79
C ILE A 28 -4.38 7.52 2.53
N ILE A 29 -3.26 7.20 3.17
CA ILE A 29 -2.02 7.98 3.04
C ILE A 29 -1.49 7.91 1.59
N SER A 30 -1.61 6.77 0.93
CA SER A 30 -1.20 6.63 -0.48
C SER A 30 -2.13 7.37 -1.44
N ASP A 31 -3.42 7.42 -1.14
CA ASP A 31 -4.40 8.13 -1.96
C ASP A 31 -4.26 9.64 -1.83
N VAL A 32 -4.03 10.14 -0.61
CA VAL A 32 -3.69 11.55 -0.39
C VAL A 32 -2.43 11.92 -1.18
N LYS A 33 -1.36 11.14 -1.08
CA LYS A 33 -0.12 11.38 -1.84
C LYS A 33 -0.32 11.32 -3.36
N ARG A 34 -1.21 10.47 -3.86
CA ARG A 34 -1.53 10.35 -5.28
C ARG A 34 -2.33 11.55 -5.77
N ASN A 35 -3.26 12.04 -4.96
CA ASN A 35 -4.21 13.10 -5.33
C ASN A 35 -3.73 14.51 -4.99
N GLN A 36 -2.58 14.66 -4.31
CA GLN A 36 -1.96 15.96 -4.01
C GLN A 36 -1.68 16.83 -5.24
N ARG A 37 -1.55 16.23 -6.43
CA ARG A 37 -1.32 16.95 -7.69
C ARG A 37 -2.15 16.36 -8.81
N PHE A 38 -2.50 17.19 -9.79
CA PHE A 38 -3.09 16.70 -11.03
C PHE A 38 -2.04 15.91 -11.82
N GLU A 39 -2.39 14.68 -12.18
CA GLU A 39 -1.59 13.83 -13.05
C GLU A 39 -2.35 13.63 -14.35
N LYS A 40 -1.72 13.96 -15.49
CA LYS A 40 -2.36 13.79 -16.80
C LYS A 40 -2.72 12.31 -17.01
N PRO A 41 -3.86 11.99 -17.67
CA PRO A 41 -4.26 10.60 -17.92
C PRO A 41 -3.18 9.75 -18.62
N SER A 42 -2.38 10.35 -19.49
CA SER A 42 -1.24 9.70 -20.15
C SER A 42 -0.14 9.27 -19.18
N GLU A 43 0.21 10.14 -18.23
CA GLU A 43 1.23 9.88 -17.21
C GLU A 43 0.77 8.80 -16.24
N ILE A 44 -0.53 8.80 -15.86
CA ILE A 44 -1.13 7.74 -15.05
C ILE A 44 -0.97 6.38 -15.74
N LYS A 45 -1.34 6.28 -17.03
CA LYS A 45 -1.19 5.05 -17.83
C LYS A 45 0.27 4.61 -17.91
N LYS A 46 1.20 5.53 -18.19
CA LYS A 46 2.65 5.27 -18.28
C LYS A 46 3.22 4.76 -16.96
N ARG A 47 2.81 5.34 -15.83
CA ARG A 47 3.20 4.91 -14.48
C ARG A 47 2.72 3.48 -14.20
N MET A 48 1.47 3.17 -14.52
CA MET A 48 0.90 1.84 -14.32
C MET A 48 1.63 0.76 -15.13
N VAL A 49 1.89 1.00 -16.41
CA VAL A 49 2.62 0.06 -17.29
C VAL A 49 4.04 -0.18 -16.77
N THR A 50 4.73 0.90 -16.39
CA THR A 50 6.10 0.82 -15.87
C THR A 50 6.16 0.06 -14.55
N ALA A 51 5.22 0.31 -13.63
CA ALA A 51 5.10 -0.40 -12.37
C ALA A 51 4.83 -1.90 -12.59
N ALA A 52 3.92 -2.24 -13.49
CA ALA A 52 3.61 -3.64 -13.84
C ALA A 52 4.84 -4.36 -14.44
N ARG A 53 5.56 -3.71 -15.37
CA ARG A 53 6.79 -4.24 -15.95
C ARG A 53 7.86 -4.52 -14.89
N ARG A 54 8.10 -3.56 -13.98
CA ARG A 54 9.07 -3.71 -12.88
C ARG A 54 8.68 -4.86 -11.94
N LYS A 55 7.40 -4.99 -11.62
CA LYS A 55 6.90 -6.09 -10.78
C LYS A 55 7.17 -7.45 -11.42
N ARG A 56 6.83 -7.63 -12.69
CA ARG A 56 7.08 -8.89 -13.43
C ARG A 56 8.56 -9.25 -13.46
N LEU A 57 9.44 -8.28 -13.73
CA LEU A 57 10.89 -8.52 -13.75
C LEU A 57 11.42 -8.97 -12.39
N LYS A 58 10.90 -8.38 -11.31
CA LYS A 58 11.25 -8.79 -9.95
C LYS A 58 10.77 -10.21 -9.65
N GLU A 59 9.55 -10.58 -10.03
CA GLU A 59 9.00 -11.92 -9.84
C GLU A 59 9.84 -12.99 -10.56
N ILE A 60 10.26 -12.72 -11.80
CA ILE A 60 11.14 -13.62 -12.56
C ILE A 60 12.50 -13.75 -11.87
N ALA A 61 13.09 -12.64 -11.41
CA ALA A 61 14.35 -12.67 -10.68
C ALA A 61 14.26 -13.47 -9.37
N ASP A 62 13.18 -13.31 -8.62
CA ASP A 62 12.93 -14.05 -7.38
C ASP A 62 12.72 -15.55 -7.65
N GLN A 63 12.03 -15.92 -8.74
CA GLN A 63 11.89 -17.31 -9.17
C GLN A 63 13.24 -17.95 -9.53
N ASN A 64 14.08 -17.22 -10.27
CA ASN A 64 15.42 -17.71 -10.62
C ASN A 64 16.31 -17.89 -9.39
N ARG A 65 16.23 -17.00 -8.40
CA ARG A 65 16.94 -17.15 -7.12
C ARG A 65 16.48 -18.39 -6.36
N LYS A 66 15.17 -18.64 -6.29
CA LYS A 66 14.60 -19.82 -5.62
C LYS A 66 14.89 -21.15 -6.33
N ARG A 67 15.24 -21.11 -7.61
CA ARG A 67 15.68 -22.31 -8.36
C ARG A 67 17.16 -22.63 -8.14
N LEU A 68 17.94 -21.67 -7.65
CA LEU A 68 19.39 -21.79 -7.46
C LEU A 68 19.77 -22.34 -6.07
N TYR A 69 18.79 -22.50 -5.18
CA TYR A 69 18.89 -23.12 -3.85
C TYR A 69 17.83 -24.20 -3.73
#